data_AF-A0A133KHW0-F1
#
_entry.id   AF-A0A133KHW0-F1
#
_cell.length_a   1.000
_cell.length_b   1.000
_cell.length_c   1.000
_cell.angle_alpha   90.00
_cell.angle_beta   90.00
_cell.angle_gamma   90.00
#
_symmetry.space_group_name_H-M   'P 1'
#
loop_
_entity.id
_entity.type
_entity.pdbx_description
1 polymer ?
#
loop_
_entity_poly.entity_id
_entity_poly.type
_entity_poly.pdbx_seq_one_letter_code
_entity_poly.pdbx_strand_id
1 'polypeptide(L)'
;MKKGLVIPLCLAVLSTPAFDKAVQAASPKGNNIHNSNVQAVKAETKYVNVDANSSLLLRTKPSTSATKLDGLKKGTAVLVYAVSDGWAKVKAGTKTGYVSAKYLSSTKPGRTAKTTSTTKTTTKYVNVDKGSHLLLRSKASISGSRLASLPRGEKVTVYSTSGSWAKVKAGNKTGYVHASYLVNKAPDSSAAKASPSSKTTTKYVNVDKGSHLLLRSKASTSGSRLASLPRGEKVTVYSSSGPWVKVKAGSKTGYVLASYLASADPDASTEKESTSNNHNSSDKTPVSTVTKYTTANLNLRKGASTSTGVIEVLDKGTAVKVYSENDGWAKVEIGGKTGYVSTKYLTSTAKKPNGKITTIHHPYDLSLDEFANIEMKVSPQTDTNKRYIRSDAIKLTSKTTGVVQHGSWNVRDGAGTKNHEVGETLKEGTKVTILSTVKGDEGYPWYQISYNKAWKKATNNEVKYYLNPANFISDPVRSLQFLKLTTTANLSAAEVNQKILAGKGILSGKASTFLTAAKQNGVNEIYLIAHALLETGNGTSQLANGVQYNGKTVYNMYGIGANDGNPIQNGAAYAYHQGWTTPEAAIIGGAKFINSNYLGVGQDTLYKMRWNPDSAATNGYASHQYATDIGWAY
;
A
#
# COMPACT_ATOMS: atom_id res chain seq x y z
N MET A 1 -18.12 13.23 -28.44
CA MET A 1 -16.81 12.60 -28.68
C MET A 1 -16.52 11.62 -27.54
N LYS A 2 -16.93 10.36 -27.70
CA LYS A 2 -16.76 9.31 -26.68
C LYS A 2 -15.47 8.56 -27.01
N LYS A 3 -14.48 8.67 -26.12
CA LYS A 3 -13.13 8.12 -26.27
C LYS A 3 -13.05 6.74 -25.62
N GLY A 4 -12.37 5.85 -26.32
CA GLY A 4 -12.17 4.44 -26.08
C GLY A 4 -11.12 4.16 -25.03
N LEU A 5 -11.09 2.88 -24.70
CA LEU A 5 -10.81 2.33 -23.39
C LEU A 5 -9.40 1.74 -23.36
N VAL A 6 -8.42 2.46 -22.79
CA VAL A 6 -7.09 1.89 -22.47
C VAL A 6 -7.07 1.58 -20.98
N ILE A 7 -6.99 0.29 -20.63
CA ILE A 7 -6.96 -0.18 -19.23
C ILE A 7 -5.51 -0.14 -18.71
N PRO A 8 -5.16 0.70 -17.71
CA PRO A 8 -3.82 0.73 -17.15
C PRO A 8 -3.63 -0.44 -16.17
N LEU A 9 -2.71 -1.36 -16.51
CA LEU A 9 -2.24 -2.39 -15.60
C LEU A 9 -0.99 -1.89 -14.86
N CYS A 10 -1.16 -1.64 -13.56
CA CYS A 10 -0.15 -1.14 -12.63
C CYS A 10 1.12 -2.03 -12.57
N LEU A 11 2.24 -1.55 -13.14
CA LEU A 11 3.57 -2.15 -13.03
C LEU A 11 4.31 -1.59 -11.81
N ALA A 12 4.47 -2.44 -10.80
CA ALA A 12 5.41 -2.22 -9.70
C ALA A 12 6.42 -3.37 -9.71
N VAL A 13 7.47 -3.30 -10.53
CA VAL A 13 8.73 -4.05 -10.34
C VAL A 13 9.87 -3.34 -11.09
N LEU A 14 10.54 -2.39 -10.45
CA LEU A 14 11.91 -2.01 -10.79
C LEU A 14 12.64 -1.77 -9.46
N SER A 15 13.20 -2.84 -8.90
CA SER A 15 14.15 -2.74 -7.79
C SER A 15 15.53 -3.06 -8.32
N THR A 16 16.44 -2.12 -8.13
CA THR A 16 17.86 -2.21 -8.46
C THR A 16 18.53 -3.42 -7.78
N PRO A 17 19.51 -4.02 -8.47
CA PRO A 17 20.74 -4.38 -7.77
C PRO A 17 22.00 -3.83 -8.46
N ALA A 18 22.91 -3.37 -7.62
CA ALA A 18 24.37 -3.30 -7.78
C ALA A 18 24.98 -2.52 -8.97
N PHE A 19 25.52 -1.33 -8.67
CA PHE A 19 26.70 -0.82 -9.36
C PHE A 19 27.92 -1.02 -8.44
N ASP A 20 28.81 -1.93 -8.81
CA ASP A 20 30.22 -1.91 -8.43
C ASP A 20 31.05 -2.03 -9.71
N LYS A 21 31.54 -0.89 -10.21
CA LYS A 21 32.89 -0.70 -10.76
C LYS A 21 33.07 0.72 -11.27
N ALA A 22 34.14 1.35 -10.80
CA ALA A 22 34.61 2.67 -11.18
C ALA A 22 35.21 2.67 -12.59
N VAL A 23 34.97 3.74 -13.35
CA VAL A 23 35.90 4.27 -14.37
C VAL A 23 35.81 5.80 -14.36
N GLN A 24 36.98 6.44 -14.21
CA GLN A 24 37.23 7.89 -14.30
C GLN A 24 37.23 8.40 -15.75
N ALA A 25 36.80 9.66 -15.93
CA ALA A 25 37.18 10.69 -16.92
C ALA A 25 35.92 11.51 -17.29
N ALA A 26 35.90 12.82 -17.49
CA ALA A 26 36.80 13.95 -17.28
C ALA A 26 35.89 15.22 -17.30
N SER A 27 36.28 16.30 -16.62
CA SER A 27 35.58 17.60 -16.67
C SER A 27 35.80 18.34 -18.00
N PRO A 28 34.92 19.31 -18.32
CA PRO A 28 35.40 20.65 -18.66
C PRO A 28 34.83 21.76 -17.76
N LYS A 29 35.63 22.82 -17.65
CA LYS A 29 35.47 24.05 -16.86
C LYS A 29 34.80 25.18 -17.67
N GLY A 30 34.26 26.15 -16.92
CA GLY A 30 34.14 27.59 -17.26
C GLY A 30 32.82 27.98 -17.94
N ASN A 31 32.16 29.12 -17.69
CA ASN A 31 32.48 30.34 -16.93
C ASN A 31 31.13 31.07 -16.65
N ASN A 32 30.87 31.47 -15.41
CA ASN A 32 30.88 32.84 -14.85
C ASN A 32 29.61 33.72 -15.02
N ILE A 33 29.05 34.01 -13.84
CA ILE A 33 28.47 35.28 -13.33
C ILE A 33 27.15 35.77 -13.96
N HIS A 34 26.09 35.73 -13.15
CA HIS A 34 25.34 36.93 -12.81
C HIS A 34 24.88 36.89 -11.36
N ASN A 35 25.43 37.81 -10.56
CA ASN A 35 24.91 38.20 -9.26
C ASN A 35 23.67 39.07 -9.49
N SER A 36 22.55 38.78 -8.82
CA SER A 36 21.65 39.78 -8.23
C SER A 36 20.46 39.14 -7.50
N ASN A 37 20.17 39.71 -6.33
CA ASN A 37 18.97 39.59 -5.50
C ASN A 37 18.78 38.33 -4.64
N VAL A 38 19.46 38.36 -3.49
CA VAL A 38 19.00 37.73 -2.25
C VAL A 38 17.64 38.34 -1.87
N GLN A 39 16.55 37.71 -2.30
CA GLN A 39 15.23 37.97 -1.73
C GLN A 39 15.23 37.49 -0.27
N ALA A 40 14.93 38.42 0.64
CA ALA A 40 14.77 38.14 2.05
C ALA A 40 13.70 37.06 2.25
N VAL A 41 14.11 35.89 2.74
CA VAL A 41 13.22 34.80 3.11
C VAL A 41 12.29 35.31 4.20
N LYS A 42 11.00 35.49 3.87
CA LYS A 42 10.01 36.05 4.79
C LYS A 42 9.87 35.11 5.99
N ALA A 43 10.43 35.52 7.12
CA ALA A 43 10.46 34.70 8.31
C ALA A 43 9.06 34.69 8.99
N GLU A 44 8.54 33.50 9.29
CA GLU A 44 7.20 33.31 9.86
C GLU A 44 7.29 33.06 11.38
N THR A 45 6.47 33.76 12.18
CA THR A 45 6.39 33.51 13.62
C THR A 45 5.55 32.26 13.91
N LYS A 46 6.13 31.26 14.57
CA LYS A 46 5.43 30.04 15.04
C LYS A 46 5.57 29.89 16.56
N TYR A 47 4.78 29.01 17.14
CA TYR A 47 4.71 28.76 18.57
C TYR A 47 5.06 27.32 18.90
N VAL A 48 5.82 27.11 19.96
CA VAL A 48 6.17 25.77 20.44
C VAL A 48 4.92 25.05 20.96
N ASN A 49 4.64 23.87 20.41
CA ASN A 49 3.51 23.02 20.77
C ASN A 49 4.02 21.68 21.30
N VAL A 50 4.30 21.65 22.60
CA VAL A 50 4.68 20.46 23.38
C VAL A 50 3.71 20.32 24.56
N ASP A 51 3.73 19.19 25.27
CA ASP A 51 2.93 19.00 26.49
C ASP A 51 3.29 20.05 27.56
N ALA A 52 2.34 20.34 28.47
CA ALA A 52 2.48 21.44 29.44
C ALA A 52 3.74 21.33 30.34
N ASN A 53 4.24 20.13 30.57
CA ASN A 53 5.43 19.87 31.40
C ASN A 53 6.69 19.52 30.58
N SER A 54 6.65 19.71 29.26
CA SER A 54 7.74 19.37 28.33
C SER A 54 8.45 20.63 27.81
N SER A 55 9.66 20.44 27.27
CA SER A 55 10.43 21.50 26.59
C SER A 55 10.90 21.03 25.22
N LEU A 56 10.78 21.89 24.21
CA LEU A 56 11.37 21.69 22.89
C LEU A 56 12.83 22.15 22.92
N LEU A 57 13.77 21.25 22.64
CA LEU A 57 15.19 21.54 22.72
C LEU A 57 15.68 22.29 21.48
N LEU A 58 16.22 23.50 21.69
CA LEU A 58 16.96 24.28 20.69
C LEU A 58 18.40 23.76 20.61
N ARG A 59 18.91 23.54 19.40
CA ARG A 59 20.22 22.89 19.17
C ARG A 59 21.10 23.63 18.19
N THR A 60 22.41 23.39 18.25
CA THR A 60 23.40 24.00 17.35
C THR A 60 23.30 23.51 15.90
N LYS A 61 22.81 22.28 15.68
CA LYS A 61 22.66 21.63 14.36
C LYS A 61 21.32 20.87 14.27
N PRO A 62 20.79 20.59 13.06
CA PRO A 62 19.53 19.86 12.87
C PRO A 62 19.68 18.35 13.15
N SER A 63 19.99 17.99 14.40
CA SER A 63 20.16 16.61 14.87
C SER A 63 19.80 16.46 16.34
N THR A 64 19.21 15.32 16.72
CA THR A 64 18.88 15.01 18.12
C THR A 64 20.11 14.73 18.99
N SER A 65 21.26 14.47 18.37
CA SER A 65 22.56 14.30 19.05
C SER A 65 23.36 15.61 19.18
N ALA A 66 22.94 16.71 18.54
CA ALA A 66 23.66 17.99 18.59
C ALA A 66 23.56 18.68 19.95
N THR A 67 24.53 19.53 20.28
CA THR A 67 24.58 20.29 21.53
C THR A 67 23.30 21.08 21.77
N LYS A 68 22.77 21.01 22.99
CA LYS A 68 21.56 21.71 23.42
C LYS A 68 21.94 23.15 23.79
N LEU A 69 21.27 24.12 23.16
CA LEU A 69 21.42 25.55 23.42
C LEU A 69 20.39 26.08 24.42
N ASP A 70 19.17 25.52 24.40
CA ASP A 70 18.08 25.91 25.30
C ASP A 70 16.91 24.91 25.29
N GLY A 71 15.95 25.07 26.20
CA GLY A 71 14.68 24.35 26.27
C GLY A 71 13.46 25.27 26.21
N LEU A 72 12.81 25.34 25.05
CA LEU A 72 11.67 26.22 24.79
C LEU A 72 10.37 25.63 25.35
N LYS A 73 9.57 26.42 26.07
CA LYS A 73 8.31 25.98 26.68
C LYS A 73 7.14 26.05 25.70
N LYS A 74 6.04 25.36 26.01
CA LYS A 74 4.79 25.46 25.25
C LYS A 74 4.36 26.93 25.13
N GLY A 75 4.03 27.37 23.92
CA GLY A 75 3.61 28.73 23.63
C GLY A 75 4.75 29.74 23.43
N THR A 76 6.02 29.34 23.57
CA THR A 76 7.15 30.20 23.19
C THR A 76 7.08 30.53 21.71
N ALA A 77 7.09 31.82 21.38
CA ALA A 77 7.15 32.30 20.00
C ALA A 77 8.58 32.16 19.46
N VAL A 78 8.71 31.69 18.22
CA VAL A 78 9.97 31.56 17.50
C VAL A 78 9.80 32.07 16.09
N LEU A 79 10.82 32.77 15.58
CA LEU A 79 10.86 33.21 14.20
C LEU A 79 11.51 32.11 13.35
N VAL A 80 10.77 31.56 12.40
CA VAL A 80 11.22 30.45 11.55
C VAL A 80 11.78 31.00 10.24
N TYR A 81 13.06 30.72 9.97
CA TYR A 81 13.74 31.16 8.75
C TYR A 81 13.63 30.14 7.62
N ALA A 82 13.71 28.85 7.95
CA ALA A 82 13.67 27.75 6.99
C ALA A 82 13.30 26.44 7.68
N VAL A 83 12.69 25.53 6.94
CA VAL A 83 12.40 24.16 7.36
C VAL A 83 12.98 23.19 6.33
N SER A 84 13.83 22.27 6.77
CA SER A 84 14.37 21.18 5.94
C SER A 84 14.53 19.93 6.79
N ASP A 85 14.25 18.76 6.21
CA ASP A 85 14.49 17.46 6.84
C ASP A 85 13.88 17.30 8.25
N GLY A 86 12.71 17.89 8.49
CA GLY A 86 12.00 17.83 9.77
C GLY A 86 12.57 18.74 10.87
N TRP A 87 13.53 19.61 10.55
CA TRP A 87 14.11 20.61 11.43
C TRP A 87 13.81 22.03 10.93
N ALA A 88 13.49 22.92 11.86
CA ALA A 88 13.32 24.33 11.61
C ALA A 88 14.54 25.10 12.13
N LYS A 89 15.14 25.95 11.29
CA LYS A 89 16.11 26.96 11.75
C LYS A 89 15.32 28.14 12.30
N VAL A 90 15.48 28.41 13.59
CA VAL A 90 14.66 29.38 14.31
C VAL A 90 15.49 30.36 15.12
N LYS A 91 14.95 31.56 15.33
CA LYS A 91 15.41 32.50 16.36
C LYS A 91 14.38 32.53 17.50
N ALA A 92 14.84 32.24 18.71
CA ALA A 92 14.06 32.29 19.94
C ALA A 92 14.73 33.29 20.89
N GLY A 93 14.16 34.50 21.01
CA GLY A 93 14.82 35.62 21.69
C GLY A 93 16.12 36.03 20.99
N THR A 94 17.24 36.01 21.71
CA THR A 94 18.58 36.32 21.17
C THR A 94 19.30 35.13 20.56
N LYS A 95 18.79 33.91 20.73
CA LYS A 95 19.47 32.66 20.31
C LYS A 95 18.94 32.18 18.97
N THR A 96 19.84 31.82 18.06
CA THR A 96 19.52 31.16 16.78
C THR A 96 19.99 29.71 16.82
N GLY A 97 19.14 28.78 16.40
CA GLY A 97 19.46 27.36 16.37
C GLY A 97 18.41 26.54 15.64
N TYR A 98 18.41 25.22 15.87
CA TYR A 98 17.54 24.27 15.22
C TYR A 98 16.61 23.59 16.22
N VAL A 99 15.33 23.50 15.88
CA VAL A 99 14.32 22.74 16.64
C VAL A 99 13.59 21.77 15.71
N SER A 100 12.95 20.73 16.25
CA SER A 100 12.15 19.84 15.42
C SER A 100 10.87 20.54 14.97
N ALA A 101 10.64 20.60 13.65
CA ALA A 101 9.54 21.36 13.05
C ALA A 101 8.15 20.83 13.44
N LYS A 102 8.05 19.54 13.80
CA LYS A 102 6.80 18.89 14.23
C LYS A 102 6.20 19.44 15.53
N TYR A 103 6.99 20.18 16.31
CA TYR A 103 6.55 20.81 17.57
C TYR A 103 6.34 22.32 17.42
N LEU A 104 6.18 22.82 16.19
CA LEU A 104 5.84 24.22 15.91
C LEU A 104 4.41 24.31 15.38
N SER A 105 3.67 25.31 15.84
CA SER A 105 2.29 25.61 15.47
C SER A 105 2.18 27.04 14.98
N SER A 106 1.38 27.30 13.94
CA SER A 106 1.12 28.67 13.47
C SER A 106 0.16 29.44 14.39
N THR A 107 -0.53 28.76 15.32
CA THR A 107 -1.37 29.38 16.35
C THR A 107 -0.79 29.16 17.75
N LYS A 108 -0.85 30.19 18.61
CA LYS A 108 -0.34 30.12 19.99
C LYS A 108 -1.21 29.16 20.81
N PRO A 109 -0.66 28.08 21.37
CA PRO A 109 -1.42 27.23 22.28
C PRO A 109 -1.90 28.03 23.49
N GLY A 110 -3.22 28.10 23.68
CA GLY A 110 -3.85 28.95 24.68
C GLY A 110 -3.48 28.59 26.12
N ARG A 111 -3.30 29.63 26.94
CA ARG A 111 -3.20 29.54 28.41
C ARG A 111 -4.62 29.39 28.96
N THR A 112 -5.07 28.17 29.20
CA THR A 112 -6.27 27.93 30.00
C THR A 112 -5.91 27.82 31.47
N ALA A 113 -6.73 28.49 32.28
CA ALA A 113 -6.64 28.60 33.72
C ALA A 113 -6.60 27.24 34.43
N LYS A 114 -6.14 27.28 35.68
CA LYS A 114 -6.17 26.19 36.65
C LYS A 114 -7.61 25.65 36.79
N THR A 115 -7.98 24.70 35.96
CA THR A 115 -9.19 23.89 36.10
C THR A 115 -8.76 22.55 36.65
N THR A 116 -9.19 22.25 37.86
CA THR A 116 -9.17 20.92 38.46
C THR A 116 -9.84 19.95 37.49
N SER A 117 -9.04 19.21 36.72
CA SER A 117 -9.51 18.18 35.80
C SER A 117 -10.06 17.02 36.63
N THR A 118 -11.38 17.00 36.82
CA THR A 118 -12.09 15.80 37.24
C THR A 118 -11.95 14.76 36.13
N THR A 119 -11.01 13.85 36.31
CA THR A 119 -10.80 12.71 35.42
C THR A 119 -12.09 11.90 35.39
N LYS A 120 -12.82 11.89 34.26
CA LYS A 120 -13.95 10.98 34.07
C LYS A 120 -13.43 9.55 34.12
N THR A 121 -13.72 8.86 35.23
CA THR A 121 -13.41 7.44 35.39
C THR A 121 -14.64 6.60 35.05
N THR A 122 -14.42 5.38 34.58
CA THR A 122 -15.51 4.43 34.30
C THR A 122 -15.29 3.16 35.11
N THR A 123 -16.35 2.63 35.72
CA THR A 123 -16.30 1.35 36.42
C THR A 123 -16.44 0.22 35.41
N LYS A 124 -15.55 -0.78 35.48
CA LYS A 124 -15.62 -2.03 34.71
C LYS A 124 -15.38 -3.24 35.61
N TYR A 125 -15.61 -4.43 35.07
CA TYR A 125 -15.42 -5.71 35.76
C TYR A 125 -14.48 -6.61 34.97
N VAL A 126 -13.68 -7.40 35.68
CA VAL A 126 -12.78 -8.38 35.07
C VAL A 126 -13.58 -9.55 34.48
N ASN A 127 -13.42 -9.81 33.19
CA ASN A 127 -14.03 -10.92 32.46
C ASN A 127 -12.95 -11.89 31.96
N VAL A 128 -12.60 -12.83 32.82
CA VAL A 128 -11.75 -13.99 32.54
C VAL A 128 -12.52 -15.26 32.90
N ASP A 129 -12.11 -16.44 32.44
CA ASP A 129 -12.84 -17.69 32.73
C ASP A 129 -13.05 -17.93 34.23
N LYS A 130 -14.11 -18.66 34.60
CA LYS A 130 -14.41 -18.97 36.00
C LYS A 130 -13.22 -19.73 36.63
N GLY A 131 -12.67 -19.21 37.73
CA GLY A 131 -11.46 -19.71 38.38
C GLY A 131 -10.13 -19.16 37.84
N SER A 132 -10.15 -18.27 36.84
CA SER A 132 -8.95 -17.58 36.33
C SER A 132 -8.77 -16.19 36.93
N HIS A 133 -7.58 -15.59 36.70
CA HIS A 133 -7.25 -14.25 37.17
C HIS A 133 -6.59 -13.38 36.08
N LEU A 134 -6.86 -12.07 36.11
CA LEU A 134 -6.24 -11.05 35.28
C LEU A 134 -5.07 -10.39 36.02
N LEU A 135 -3.89 -10.31 35.40
CA LEU A 135 -2.71 -9.73 36.04
C LEU A 135 -2.67 -8.20 35.94
N LEU A 136 -2.61 -7.52 37.08
CA LEU A 136 -2.35 -6.10 37.20
C LEU A 136 -0.83 -5.86 37.17
N ARG A 137 -0.36 -4.98 36.28
CA ARG A 137 1.08 -4.76 36.05
C ARG A 137 1.53 -3.32 36.29
N SER A 138 2.82 -3.14 36.56
CA SER A 138 3.42 -1.81 36.80
C SER A 138 3.54 -0.92 35.56
N LYS A 139 3.51 -1.50 34.36
CA LYS A 139 3.60 -0.80 33.06
C LYS A 139 2.62 -1.40 32.07
N ALA A 140 2.25 -0.65 31.02
CA ALA A 140 1.43 -1.08 29.89
C ALA A 140 2.16 -2.07 28.96
N SER A 141 2.65 -3.18 29.53
CA SER A 141 3.43 -4.21 28.83
C SER A 141 3.40 -5.53 29.60
N ILE A 142 3.49 -6.64 28.88
CA ILE A 142 3.63 -7.99 29.45
C ILE A 142 4.96 -8.20 30.19
N SER A 143 5.96 -7.34 29.94
CA SER A 143 7.23 -7.29 30.67
C SER A 143 7.16 -6.50 31.98
N GLY A 144 6.04 -5.82 32.26
CA GLY A 144 5.84 -5.13 33.53
C GLY A 144 5.72 -6.11 34.71
N SER A 145 6.32 -5.75 35.85
CA SER A 145 6.23 -6.52 37.09
C SER A 145 4.78 -6.69 37.54
N ARG A 146 4.46 -7.86 38.09
CA ARG A 146 3.11 -8.22 38.55
C ARG A 146 2.84 -7.53 39.89
N LEU A 147 1.82 -6.68 39.93
CA LEU A 147 1.41 -5.93 41.13
C LEU A 147 0.28 -6.63 41.88
N ALA A 148 -0.62 -7.32 41.16
CA ALA A 148 -1.71 -8.10 41.73
C ALA A 148 -2.30 -9.10 40.70
N SER A 149 -3.10 -10.04 41.19
CA SER A 149 -3.88 -10.99 40.39
C SER A 149 -5.37 -10.76 40.70
N LEU A 150 -6.15 -10.35 39.70
CA LEU A 150 -7.54 -9.90 39.86
C LEU A 150 -8.49 -11.04 39.47
N PRO A 151 -9.37 -11.53 40.35
CA PRO A 151 -10.31 -12.60 40.02
C PRO A 151 -11.36 -12.14 38.98
N ARG A 152 -12.03 -13.10 38.34
CA ARG A 152 -13.24 -12.84 37.54
C ARG A 152 -14.27 -12.07 38.38
N GLY A 153 -14.91 -11.08 37.78
CA GLY A 153 -15.90 -10.24 38.42
C GLY A 153 -15.34 -9.11 39.28
N GLU A 154 -14.01 -9.05 39.47
CA GLU A 154 -13.38 -7.97 40.24
C GLU A 154 -13.71 -6.60 39.64
N LYS A 155 -14.19 -5.68 40.49
CA LYS A 155 -14.54 -4.32 40.12
C LYS A 155 -13.28 -3.46 40.00
N VAL A 156 -13.12 -2.77 38.88
CA VAL A 156 -11.99 -1.86 38.63
C VAL A 156 -12.45 -0.49 38.15
N THR A 157 -11.75 0.55 38.60
CA THR A 157 -11.95 1.92 38.11
C THR A 157 -10.95 2.19 36.99
N VAL A 158 -11.44 2.43 35.77
CA VAL A 158 -10.62 2.71 34.60
C VAL A 158 -10.41 4.23 34.47
N TYR A 159 -9.14 4.64 34.50
CA TYR A 159 -8.74 6.04 34.30
C TYR A 159 -8.51 6.38 32.84
N SER A 160 -7.92 5.45 32.08
CA SER A 160 -7.62 5.63 30.66
C SER A 160 -7.36 4.29 29.98
N THR A 161 -7.56 4.24 28.67
CA THR A 161 -7.19 3.11 27.81
C THR A 161 -6.30 3.62 26.69
N SER A 162 -5.16 2.95 26.46
CA SER A 162 -4.22 3.30 25.41
C SER A 162 -3.66 2.01 24.79
N GLY A 163 -3.89 1.82 23.49
CA GLY A 163 -3.64 0.55 22.82
C GLY A 163 -4.41 -0.59 23.50
N SER A 164 -3.72 -1.71 23.76
CA SER A 164 -4.34 -2.89 24.39
C SER A 164 -4.38 -2.84 25.92
N TRP A 165 -3.93 -1.74 26.55
CA TRP A 165 -3.80 -1.63 28.01
C TRP A 165 -4.73 -0.57 28.59
N ALA A 166 -5.37 -0.91 29.70
CA ALA A 166 -6.15 0.01 30.52
C ALA A 166 -5.39 0.33 31.81
N LYS A 167 -5.24 1.62 32.13
CA LYS A 167 -4.76 2.05 33.44
C LYS A 167 -5.94 2.02 34.41
N VAL A 168 -5.85 1.16 35.42
CA VAL A 168 -6.95 0.87 36.34
C VAL A 168 -6.52 0.97 37.79
N LYS A 169 -7.48 1.26 38.67
CA LYS A 169 -7.39 1.04 40.11
C LYS A 169 -8.26 -0.13 40.52
N ALA A 170 -7.64 -1.10 41.19
CA ALA A 170 -8.29 -2.25 41.82
C ALA A 170 -7.95 -2.20 43.31
N GLY A 171 -8.94 -1.93 44.17
CA GLY A 171 -8.71 -1.62 45.58
C GLY A 171 -7.78 -0.41 45.77
N ASN A 172 -6.67 -0.59 46.49
CA ASN A 172 -5.65 0.44 46.74
C ASN A 172 -4.51 0.48 45.70
N LYS A 173 -4.47 -0.46 44.75
CA LYS A 173 -3.39 -0.58 43.75
C LYS A 173 -3.78 0.02 42.41
N THR A 174 -2.89 0.84 41.85
CA THR A 174 -3.01 1.40 40.50
C THR A 174 -2.00 0.74 39.57
N GLY A 175 -2.45 0.23 38.44
CA GLY A 175 -1.59 -0.44 37.46
C GLY A 175 -2.25 -0.57 36.10
N TYR A 176 -1.70 -1.45 35.27
CA TYR A 176 -2.14 -1.68 33.90
C TYR A 176 -2.64 -3.12 33.74
N VAL A 177 -3.81 -3.29 33.15
CA VAL A 177 -4.37 -4.58 32.75
C VAL A 177 -4.68 -4.58 31.26
N HIS A 178 -4.80 -5.75 30.65
CA HIS A 178 -5.16 -5.83 29.24
C HIS A 178 -6.67 -5.54 29.07
N ALA A 179 -7.01 -4.56 28.25
CA ALA A 179 -8.35 -3.98 28.19
C ALA A 179 -9.43 -4.94 27.67
N SER A 180 -9.04 -5.97 26.91
CA SER A 180 -9.97 -7.00 26.37
C SER A 180 -10.63 -7.86 27.46
N TYR A 181 -10.09 -7.88 28.68
CA TYR A 181 -10.66 -8.59 29.81
C TYR A 181 -11.50 -7.70 30.71
N LEU A 182 -11.90 -6.50 30.25
CA LEU A 182 -12.75 -5.59 31.01
C LEU A 182 -14.10 -5.42 30.32
N VAL A 183 -15.18 -5.65 31.07
CA VAL A 183 -16.57 -5.52 30.59
C VAL A 183 -17.36 -4.54 31.46
N ASN A 184 -18.46 -4.01 30.94
CA ASN A 184 -19.26 -3.00 31.63
C ASN A 184 -20.20 -3.59 32.70
N LYS A 185 -20.46 -4.90 32.69
CA LYS A 185 -21.37 -5.58 33.63
C LYS A 185 -20.68 -6.76 34.31
N ALA A 186 -20.92 -6.94 35.60
CA ALA A 186 -20.34 -8.04 36.37
C ALA A 186 -20.75 -9.40 35.75
N PRO A 187 -19.83 -10.35 35.58
CA PRO A 187 -20.13 -11.59 34.87
C PRO A 187 -20.97 -12.60 35.67
N ASP A 188 -21.13 -12.42 36.99
CA ASP A 188 -21.68 -13.43 37.90
C ASP A 188 -22.84 -12.90 38.80
N SER A 189 -23.54 -11.82 38.43
CA SER A 189 -24.74 -11.39 39.16
C SER A 189 -25.99 -12.14 38.66
N SER A 190 -26.60 -12.98 39.50
CA SER A 190 -27.78 -13.79 39.13
C SER A 190 -28.99 -13.64 40.07
N ALA A 191 -30.17 -13.42 39.48
CA ALA A 191 -31.46 -14.08 39.73
C ALA A 191 -32.39 -13.67 38.55
N ALA A 192 -33.19 -14.49 37.86
CA ALA A 192 -33.64 -15.86 38.07
C ALA A 192 -33.88 -16.61 36.73
N LYS A 193 -33.58 -17.91 36.78
CA LYS A 193 -34.12 -19.09 36.06
C LYS A 193 -34.96 -18.90 34.77
N ALA A 194 -34.32 -19.17 33.63
CA ALA A 194 -34.88 -19.98 32.54
C ALA A 194 -33.71 -20.75 31.90
N SER A 195 -33.81 -22.07 31.83
CA SER A 195 -32.81 -22.94 31.21
C SER A 195 -32.92 -22.83 29.68
N PRO A 196 -31.85 -22.45 28.93
CA PRO A 196 -31.82 -22.63 27.50
C PRO A 196 -30.91 -23.81 27.15
N SER A 197 -31.54 -24.83 26.58
CA SER A 197 -30.91 -25.93 25.83
C SER A 197 -29.69 -25.44 25.03
N SER A 198 -28.52 -26.01 25.30
CA SER A 198 -27.30 -25.69 24.55
C SER A 198 -27.45 -26.16 23.11
N LYS A 199 -27.63 -25.22 22.17
CA LYS A 199 -27.63 -25.53 20.74
C LYS A 199 -26.24 -26.06 20.35
N THR A 200 -26.16 -27.36 20.07
CA THR A 200 -24.96 -27.98 19.48
C THR A 200 -25.04 -27.89 17.96
N THR A 201 -23.89 -27.81 17.28
CA THR A 201 -23.82 -27.82 15.81
C THR A 201 -22.80 -28.84 15.33
N THR A 202 -23.13 -29.55 14.24
CA THR A 202 -22.24 -30.51 13.59
C THR A 202 -21.27 -29.78 12.67
N LYS A 203 -19.98 -30.14 12.72
CA LYS A 203 -18.92 -29.68 11.80
C LYS A 203 -18.00 -30.83 11.40
N TYR A 204 -17.12 -30.57 10.43
CA TYR A 204 -16.16 -31.53 9.88
C TYR A 204 -14.74 -31.01 10.00
N VAL A 205 -13.77 -31.88 10.28
CA VAL A 205 -12.35 -31.50 10.34
C VAL A 205 -11.83 -31.15 8.95
N ASN A 206 -11.33 -29.93 8.79
CA ASN A 206 -10.80 -29.39 7.53
C ASN A 206 -9.31 -29.04 7.68
N VAL A 207 -8.48 -30.05 7.44
CA VAL A 207 -7.01 -30.00 7.39
C VAL A 207 -6.55 -30.61 6.06
N ASP A 208 -5.33 -30.36 5.58
CA ASP A 208 -4.86 -30.85 4.27
C ASP A 208 -5.02 -32.38 4.10
N LYS A 209 -5.21 -32.85 2.86
CA LYS A 209 -5.39 -34.28 2.57
C LYS A 209 -4.20 -35.09 3.09
N GLY A 210 -4.46 -36.10 3.95
CA GLY A 210 -3.44 -36.88 4.66
C GLY A 210 -2.99 -36.31 6.02
N SER A 211 -3.49 -35.14 6.44
CA SER A 211 -3.21 -34.53 7.75
C SER A 211 -4.28 -34.86 8.81
N HIS A 212 -4.00 -34.50 10.06
CA HIS A 212 -4.89 -34.71 11.20
C HIS A 212 -4.95 -33.51 12.15
N LEU A 213 -6.11 -33.30 12.78
CA LEU A 213 -6.36 -32.28 13.81
C LEU A 213 -6.27 -32.88 15.21
N LEU A 214 -5.53 -32.24 16.11
CA LEU A 214 -5.34 -32.76 17.47
C LEU A 214 -6.46 -32.30 18.41
N LEU A 215 -7.18 -33.26 18.98
CA LEU A 215 -8.12 -33.06 20.08
C LEU A 215 -7.35 -32.96 21.40
N ARG A 216 -7.51 -31.88 22.17
CA ARG A 216 -6.74 -31.61 23.39
C ARG A 216 -7.60 -31.57 24.65
N SER A 217 -6.99 -31.84 25.80
CA SER A 217 -7.66 -31.81 27.10
C SER A 217 -8.00 -30.40 27.60
N LYS A 218 -7.35 -29.37 27.06
CA LYS A 218 -7.55 -27.96 27.42
C LYS A 218 -7.56 -27.10 26.15
N ALA A 219 -8.19 -25.93 26.22
CA ALA A 219 -8.24 -24.89 25.18
C ALA A 219 -6.87 -24.18 24.98
N SER A 220 -5.82 -24.97 24.71
CA SER A 220 -4.44 -24.51 24.60
C SER A 220 -3.59 -25.55 23.87
N THR A 221 -2.53 -25.10 23.18
CA THR A 221 -1.50 -25.98 22.59
C THR A 221 -0.68 -26.73 23.65
N SER A 222 -0.73 -26.30 24.91
CA SER A 222 -0.12 -27.00 26.05
C SER A 222 -1.00 -28.11 26.65
N GLY A 223 -2.25 -28.26 26.21
CA GLY A 223 -3.12 -29.36 26.62
C GLY A 223 -2.61 -30.70 26.11
N SER A 224 -2.73 -31.76 26.92
CA SER A 224 -2.41 -33.13 26.53
C SER A 224 -3.26 -33.57 25.33
N ARG A 225 -2.66 -34.38 24.45
CA ARG A 225 -3.28 -34.87 23.23
C ARG A 225 -4.22 -36.04 23.60
N LEU A 226 -5.51 -35.87 23.33
CA LEU A 226 -6.54 -36.87 23.62
C LEU A 226 -6.86 -37.76 22.41
N ALA A 227 -6.77 -37.20 21.20
CA ALA A 227 -6.96 -37.91 19.94
C ALA A 227 -6.38 -37.14 18.75
N SER A 228 -6.23 -37.84 17.64
CA SER A 228 -5.87 -37.32 16.33
C SER A 228 -7.07 -37.54 15.39
N LEU A 229 -7.63 -36.47 14.84
CA LEU A 229 -8.86 -36.49 14.05
C LEU A 229 -8.51 -36.34 12.57
N PRO A 230 -8.82 -37.29 11.68
CA PRO A 230 -8.53 -37.18 10.26
C PRO A 230 -9.35 -36.07 9.59
N ARG A 231 -8.92 -35.61 8.40
CA ARG A 231 -9.75 -34.77 7.52
C ARG A 231 -11.10 -35.47 7.26
N GLY A 232 -12.18 -34.68 7.21
CA GLY A 232 -13.54 -35.20 7.03
C GLY A 232 -14.19 -35.71 8.32
N GLU A 233 -13.44 -35.88 9.43
CA GLU A 233 -14.00 -36.40 10.69
C GLU A 233 -15.12 -35.49 11.22
N LYS A 234 -16.28 -36.09 11.51
CA LYS A 234 -17.46 -35.40 12.02
C LYS A 234 -17.35 -35.12 13.52
N VAL A 235 -17.58 -33.87 13.92
CA VAL A 235 -17.54 -33.44 15.33
C VAL A 235 -18.77 -32.64 15.74
N THR A 236 -19.20 -32.80 17.00
CA THR A 236 -20.27 -32.00 17.61
C THR A 236 -19.67 -30.85 18.43
N VAL A 237 -20.03 -29.61 18.12
CA VAL A 237 -19.52 -28.39 18.78
C VAL A 237 -20.49 -27.92 19.87
N TYR A 238 -19.99 -27.68 21.10
CA TYR A 238 -20.80 -27.30 22.27
C TYR A 238 -20.76 -25.80 22.60
N SER A 239 -19.74 -25.06 22.17
CA SER A 239 -19.65 -23.60 22.34
C SER A 239 -18.68 -22.97 21.32
N SER A 240 -18.95 -21.74 20.91
CA SER A 240 -18.18 -21.02 19.87
C SER A 240 -17.75 -19.62 20.31
N SER A 241 -17.06 -19.50 21.44
CA SER A 241 -16.46 -18.24 21.89
C SER A 241 -14.94 -18.41 22.05
N GLY A 242 -14.17 -17.90 21.09
CA GLY A 242 -12.70 -17.95 21.09
C GLY A 242 -12.08 -18.89 20.06
N PRO A 243 -10.74 -18.92 19.94
CA PRO A 243 -10.03 -19.69 18.92
C PRO A 243 -10.09 -21.21 19.15
N TRP A 244 -10.28 -21.65 20.40
CA TRP A 244 -10.46 -23.04 20.78
C TRP A 244 -11.94 -23.32 21.06
N VAL A 245 -12.48 -24.38 20.46
CA VAL A 245 -13.87 -24.80 20.63
C VAL A 245 -13.93 -26.18 21.28
N LYS A 246 -14.88 -26.35 22.20
CA LYS A 246 -15.13 -27.65 22.84
C LYS A 246 -15.95 -28.51 21.90
N VAL A 247 -15.40 -29.68 21.56
CA VAL A 247 -16.01 -30.62 20.63
C VAL A 247 -16.07 -32.03 21.21
N LYS A 248 -17.04 -32.81 20.74
CA LYS A 248 -17.08 -34.27 20.92
C LYS A 248 -16.83 -34.93 19.57
N ALA A 249 -15.85 -35.83 19.55
CA ALA A 249 -15.51 -36.69 18.43
C ALA A 249 -15.61 -38.13 18.93
N GLY A 250 -16.60 -38.89 18.46
CA GLY A 250 -16.95 -40.19 19.03
C GLY A 250 -17.29 -40.11 20.53
N SER A 251 -16.61 -40.91 21.36
CA SER A 251 -16.77 -40.92 22.83
C SER A 251 -15.91 -39.87 23.56
N LYS A 252 -14.95 -39.23 22.89
CA LYS A 252 -13.99 -38.31 23.52
C LYS A 252 -14.46 -36.86 23.40
N THR A 253 -14.37 -36.13 24.51
CA THR A 253 -14.67 -34.68 24.57
C THR A 253 -13.38 -33.91 24.86
N GLY A 254 -13.09 -32.91 24.05
CA GLY A 254 -11.89 -32.09 24.17
C GLY A 254 -12.00 -30.76 23.43
N TYR A 255 -10.87 -30.10 23.21
CA TYR A 255 -10.77 -28.80 22.55
C TYR A 255 -9.96 -28.90 21.27
N VAL A 256 -10.47 -28.29 20.20
CA VAL A 256 -9.77 -28.13 18.91
C VAL A 256 -9.80 -26.66 18.49
N LEU A 257 -8.94 -26.27 17.55
CA LEU A 257 -9.00 -24.92 16.98
C LEU A 257 -10.17 -24.81 15.99
N ALA A 258 -10.98 -23.76 16.15
CA ALA A 258 -12.16 -23.52 15.32
C ALA A 258 -11.83 -23.32 13.83
N SER A 259 -10.63 -22.83 13.54
CA SER A 259 -10.13 -22.59 12.19
C SER A 259 -10.00 -23.86 11.33
N TYR A 260 -9.94 -25.03 11.96
CA TYR A 260 -9.84 -26.32 11.28
C TYR A 260 -11.18 -27.08 11.23
N LEU A 261 -12.30 -26.41 11.44
CA LEU A 261 -13.64 -26.99 11.33
C LEU A 261 -14.43 -26.32 10.20
N ALA A 262 -14.95 -27.12 9.27
CA ALA A 262 -15.84 -26.70 8.19
C ALA A 262 -17.30 -27.09 8.48
N SER A 263 -18.25 -26.37 7.86
CA SER A 263 -19.68 -26.68 7.97
C SER A 263 -20.15 -27.79 7.02
N ALA A 264 -19.33 -28.16 6.03
CA ALA A 264 -19.57 -29.24 5.09
C ALA A 264 -18.36 -30.19 5.09
N ASP A 265 -18.59 -31.45 4.75
CA ASP A 265 -17.54 -32.46 4.67
C ASP A 265 -16.59 -32.11 3.51
N PRO A 266 -15.31 -31.87 3.81
CA PRO A 266 -14.32 -31.57 2.77
C PRO A 266 -14.10 -32.66 1.72
N ASP A 267 -14.50 -33.91 2.02
CA ASP A 267 -14.22 -35.08 1.17
C ASP A 267 -15.51 -35.76 0.64
N ALA A 268 -16.67 -35.11 0.78
CA ALA A 268 -17.92 -35.61 0.20
C ALA A 268 -17.87 -35.55 -1.34
N SER A 269 -17.60 -36.69 -1.98
CA SER A 269 -17.70 -36.90 -3.41
C SER A 269 -19.12 -37.33 -3.80
N THR A 270 -19.81 -36.50 -4.59
CA THR A 270 -20.86 -36.96 -5.50
C THR A 270 -20.20 -37.29 -6.84
N GLU A 271 -20.13 -38.57 -7.16
CA GLU A 271 -19.74 -39.10 -8.45
C GLU A 271 -20.80 -38.78 -9.53
N LYS A 272 -20.37 -38.20 -10.65
CA LYS A 272 -20.35 -38.91 -11.94
C LYS A 272 -19.62 -38.09 -13.00
N GLU A 273 -18.64 -38.73 -13.62
CA GLU A 273 -17.92 -38.29 -14.82
C GLU A 273 -18.86 -38.06 -16.01
N SER A 274 -18.50 -37.10 -16.86
CA SER A 274 -18.28 -37.38 -18.28
C SER A 274 -17.37 -36.30 -18.90
N THR A 275 -16.40 -36.81 -19.63
CA THR A 275 -15.39 -36.14 -20.45
C THR A 275 -15.96 -35.20 -21.50
N SER A 276 -15.41 -33.99 -21.59
CA SER A 276 -15.04 -33.37 -22.89
C SER A 276 -14.16 -32.15 -22.66
N ASN A 277 -13.06 -32.10 -23.40
CA ASN A 277 -12.19 -30.95 -23.53
C ASN A 277 -12.99 -29.73 -24.00
N ASN A 278 -13.00 -28.66 -23.22
CA ASN A 278 -12.98 -27.34 -23.83
C ASN A 278 -12.21 -26.34 -22.97
N HIS A 279 -11.13 -25.90 -23.58
CA HIS A 279 -10.34 -24.76 -23.17
C HIS A 279 -11.24 -23.52 -23.29
N ASN A 280 -11.71 -22.97 -22.16
CA ASN A 280 -11.99 -21.56 -22.12
C ASN A 280 -11.70 -20.94 -20.76
N SER A 281 -10.85 -19.92 -20.84
CA SER A 281 -10.44 -19.04 -19.78
C SER A 281 -11.62 -18.19 -19.30
N SER A 282 -12.02 -18.29 -18.04
CA SER A 282 -12.56 -17.14 -17.29
C SER A 282 -12.56 -17.41 -15.78
N ASP A 283 -11.68 -16.72 -15.06
CA ASP A 283 -12.02 -15.79 -13.98
C ASP A 283 -10.75 -15.52 -13.14
N LYS A 284 -9.84 -14.70 -13.69
CA LYS A 284 -8.75 -14.11 -12.91
C LYS A 284 -9.26 -12.81 -12.31
N THR A 285 -9.90 -12.90 -11.14
CA THR A 285 -10.19 -11.72 -10.31
C THR A 285 -8.88 -11.26 -9.62
N PRO A 286 -8.51 -9.97 -9.70
CA PRO A 286 -7.23 -9.49 -9.16
C PRO A 286 -7.29 -9.36 -7.63
N VAL A 287 -6.55 -10.23 -6.93
CA VAL A 287 -6.23 -10.08 -5.51
C VAL A 287 -5.33 -8.85 -5.35
N SER A 288 -5.70 -7.86 -4.51
CA SER A 288 -4.87 -6.68 -4.31
C SER A 288 -3.59 -7.03 -3.54
N THR A 289 -2.50 -6.36 -3.90
CA THR A 289 -1.15 -6.62 -3.40
C THR A 289 -0.56 -5.39 -2.72
N VAL A 290 0.26 -5.59 -1.68
CA VAL A 290 1.05 -4.53 -1.03
C VAL A 290 2.51 -4.71 -1.43
N THR A 291 3.16 -3.64 -1.90
CA THR A 291 4.60 -3.70 -2.20
C THR A 291 5.41 -3.73 -0.91
N LYS A 292 6.25 -4.77 -0.75
CA LYS A 292 7.28 -4.85 0.29
C LYS A 292 8.64 -5.09 -0.35
N TYR A 293 9.71 -4.91 0.42
CA TYR A 293 11.09 -5.03 -0.04
C TYR A 293 11.82 -6.10 0.74
N THR A 294 12.63 -6.91 0.06
CA THR A 294 13.47 -7.91 0.73
C THR A 294 14.60 -7.23 1.54
N THR A 295 14.88 -7.72 2.74
CA THR A 295 15.97 -7.18 3.58
C THR A 295 17.28 -7.98 3.46
N ALA A 296 17.24 -9.11 2.76
CA ALA A 296 18.33 -10.02 2.46
C ALA A 296 18.04 -10.78 1.14
N ASN A 297 19.03 -11.52 0.63
CA ASN A 297 18.76 -12.48 -0.44
C ASN A 297 17.78 -13.53 0.09
N LEU A 298 16.67 -13.74 -0.61
CA LEU A 298 15.48 -14.40 -0.08
C LEU A 298 14.92 -15.42 -1.07
N ASN A 299 14.82 -16.68 -0.66
CA ASN A 299 14.27 -17.73 -1.52
C ASN A 299 12.76 -17.53 -1.70
N LEU A 300 12.32 -17.38 -2.95
CA LEU A 300 10.93 -17.52 -3.36
C LEU A 300 10.61 -19.02 -3.45
N ARG A 301 9.68 -19.52 -2.65
CA ARG A 301 9.39 -20.95 -2.54
C ARG A 301 8.03 -21.33 -3.09
N LYS A 302 7.84 -22.61 -3.43
CA LYS A 302 6.56 -23.15 -3.91
C LYS A 302 5.46 -23.15 -2.84
N GLY A 303 5.81 -23.17 -1.55
CA GLY A 303 4.86 -23.14 -0.43
C GLY A 303 5.38 -22.43 0.81
N ALA A 304 4.50 -22.22 1.78
CA ALA A 304 4.76 -21.54 3.06
C ALA A 304 5.58 -22.41 4.04
N SER A 305 6.71 -22.97 3.59
CA SER A 305 7.61 -23.79 4.39
C SER A 305 9.02 -23.81 3.79
N THR A 306 10.04 -23.90 4.66
CA THR A 306 11.45 -24.05 4.26
C THR A 306 11.76 -25.39 3.60
N SER A 307 10.90 -26.40 3.77
CA SER A 307 11.01 -27.71 3.12
C SER A 307 10.50 -27.73 1.67
N THR A 308 9.80 -26.67 1.24
CA THR A 308 9.28 -26.60 -0.13
C THR A 308 10.34 -26.09 -1.11
N GLY A 309 10.25 -26.57 -2.35
CA GLY A 309 11.22 -26.23 -3.41
C GLY A 309 11.34 -24.73 -3.67
N VAL A 310 12.55 -24.30 -4.02
CA VAL A 310 12.87 -22.91 -4.38
C VAL A 310 12.55 -22.68 -5.85
N ILE A 311 11.81 -21.62 -6.15
CA ILE A 311 11.52 -21.14 -7.51
C ILE A 311 12.69 -20.27 -8.00
N GLU A 312 13.10 -19.30 -7.18
CA GLU A 312 14.26 -18.44 -7.42
C GLU A 312 14.75 -17.80 -6.12
N VAL A 313 15.93 -17.16 -6.19
CA VAL A 313 16.46 -16.34 -5.09
C VAL A 313 16.26 -14.87 -5.46
N LEU A 314 15.55 -14.14 -4.60
CA LEU A 314 15.34 -12.70 -4.74
C LEU A 314 16.51 -11.96 -4.12
N ASP A 315 17.07 -10.99 -4.83
CA ASP A 315 18.16 -10.17 -4.32
C ASP A 315 17.69 -9.30 -3.13
N LYS A 316 18.62 -8.87 -2.28
CA LYS A 316 18.33 -7.89 -1.22
C LYS A 316 17.86 -6.57 -1.81
N GLY A 317 16.74 -6.05 -1.31
CA GLY A 317 16.12 -4.81 -1.76
C GLY A 317 15.05 -5.02 -2.85
N THR A 318 14.84 -6.26 -3.30
CA THR A 318 13.83 -6.60 -4.31
C THR A 318 12.43 -6.22 -3.85
N ALA A 319 11.71 -5.46 -4.68
CA ALA A 319 10.31 -5.13 -4.45
C ALA A 319 9.41 -6.31 -4.86
N VAL A 320 8.50 -6.72 -3.99
CA VAL A 320 7.56 -7.83 -4.23
C VAL A 320 6.13 -7.41 -3.94
N LYS A 321 5.18 -7.88 -4.76
CA LYS A 321 3.75 -7.69 -4.56
C LYS A 321 3.23 -8.74 -3.59
N VAL A 322 2.94 -8.37 -2.34
CA VAL A 322 2.46 -9.28 -1.30
C VAL A 322 0.94 -9.41 -1.36
N TYR A 323 0.42 -10.61 -1.59
CA TYR A 323 -1.01 -10.91 -1.60
C TYR A 323 -1.57 -11.20 -0.20
N SER A 324 -0.80 -11.90 0.63
CA SER A 324 -1.21 -12.30 1.97
C SER A 324 -0.01 -12.63 2.84
N GLU A 325 -0.18 -12.51 4.15
CA GLU A 325 0.82 -12.91 5.15
C GLU A 325 0.15 -13.76 6.22
N ASN A 326 0.60 -15.00 6.40
CA ASN A 326 0.11 -15.92 7.41
C ASN A 326 1.28 -16.76 7.95
N ASP A 327 1.31 -16.99 9.26
CA ASP A 327 2.26 -17.89 9.92
C ASP A 327 3.74 -17.67 9.57
N GLY A 328 4.15 -16.41 9.44
CA GLY A 328 5.54 -16.05 9.12
C GLY A 328 5.89 -16.15 7.63
N TRP A 329 4.93 -16.44 6.76
CA TRP A 329 5.09 -16.51 5.31
C TRP A 329 4.21 -15.50 4.58
N ALA A 330 4.79 -14.86 3.57
CA ALA A 330 4.10 -13.98 2.65
C ALA A 330 3.92 -14.70 1.31
N LYS A 331 2.70 -14.75 0.78
CA LYS A 331 2.46 -15.11 -0.62
C LYS A 331 2.72 -13.88 -1.48
N VAL A 332 3.62 -13.97 -2.45
CA VAL A 332 4.10 -12.83 -3.24
C VAL A 332 4.10 -13.10 -4.73
N GLU A 333 3.96 -12.04 -5.52
CA GLU A 333 4.21 -12.02 -6.96
C GLU A 333 5.48 -11.22 -7.27
N ILE A 334 6.29 -11.75 -8.18
CA ILE A 334 7.46 -11.06 -8.74
C ILE A 334 7.71 -11.57 -10.16
N GLY A 335 7.88 -10.66 -11.12
CA GLY A 335 8.13 -11.03 -12.52
C GLY A 335 7.05 -11.94 -13.15
N GLY A 336 5.81 -11.87 -12.67
CA GLY A 336 4.71 -12.76 -13.09
C GLY A 336 4.74 -14.17 -12.45
N LYS A 337 5.76 -14.49 -11.63
CA LYS A 337 5.81 -15.71 -10.84
C LYS A 337 5.14 -15.48 -9.49
N THR A 338 4.41 -16.48 -8.98
CA THR A 338 3.84 -16.47 -7.63
C THR A 338 4.54 -17.49 -6.75
N GLY A 339 4.89 -17.12 -5.53
CA GLY A 339 5.50 -18.01 -4.55
C GLY A 339 5.37 -17.50 -3.12
N TYR A 340 6.14 -18.08 -2.21
CA TYR A 340 6.12 -17.78 -0.77
C TYR A 340 7.50 -17.38 -0.28
N VAL A 341 7.57 -16.30 0.50
CA VAL A 341 8.80 -15.82 1.14
C VAL A 341 8.57 -15.63 2.63
N SER A 342 9.63 -15.69 3.45
CA SER A 342 9.51 -15.46 4.88
C SER A 342 9.27 -13.98 5.19
N THR A 343 8.21 -13.65 5.95
CA THR A 343 7.86 -12.27 6.33
C THR A 343 8.95 -11.59 7.16
N LYS A 344 9.78 -12.37 7.88
CA LYS A 344 10.96 -11.89 8.61
C LYS A 344 11.91 -11.05 7.74
N TYR A 345 11.95 -11.33 6.44
CA TYR A 345 12.85 -10.69 5.50
C TYR A 345 12.14 -9.69 4.58
N LEU A 346 10.94 -9.24 4.96
CA LEU A 346 10.19 -8.22 4.25
C LEU A 346 10.07 -6.94 5.09
N THR A 347 10.21 -5.79 4.44
CA THR A 347 9.96 -4.47 5.01
C THR A 347 9.05 -3.65 4.12
N SER A 348 8.24 -2.77 4.71
CA SER A 348 7.43 -1.80 3.96
C SER A 348 8.25 -0.59 3.49
N THR A 349 9.49 -0.45 3.95
CA THR A 349 10.36 0.68 3.61
C THR A 349 11.40 0.25 2.59
N ALA A 350 11.40 0.87 1.41
CA ALA A 350 12.49 0.65 0.46
C ALA A 350 13.82 1.13 1.05
N LYS A 351 14.88 0.39 0.77
CA LYS A 351 16.23 0.87 1.04
C LYS A 351 16.48 2.08 0.14
N LYS A 352 16.86 3.21 0.72
CA LYS A 352 17.30 4.37 -0.06
C LYS A 352 18.50 3.96 -0.93
N PRO A 353 18.52 4.26 -2.23
CA PRO A 353 19.65 3.95 -3.07
C PRO A 353 20.90 4.62 -2.49
N ASN A 354 22.04 3.91 -2.51
CA ASN A 354 23.34 4.45 -2.12
C ASN A 354 23.91 5.43 -3.19
N GLY A 355 23.16 5.69 -4.26
CA GLY A 355 23.53 6.60 -5.33
C GLY A 355 23.20 8.05 -5.00
N LYS A 356 23.95 8.99 -5.60
CA LYS A 356 23.67 10.41 -5.53
C LYS A 356 22.39 10.71 -6.33
N ILE A 357 21.32 11.09 -5.65
CA ILE A 357 20.11 11.62 -6.29
C ILE A 357 20.34 13.11 -6.53
N THR A 358 20.28 13.52 -7.79
CA THR A 358 20.25 14.94 -8.16
C THR A 358 18.79 15.32 -8.43
N THR A 359 18.23 16.18 -7.58
CA THR A 359 16.89 16.73 -7.77
C THR A 359 17.00 18.09 -8.45
N ILE A 360 16.31 18.26 -9.56
CA ILE A 360 16.19 19.54 -10.26
C ILE A 360 14.78 20.06 -10.02
N HIS A 361 14.66 21.24 -9.41
CA HIS A 361 13.39 21.90 -9.20
C HIS A 361 13.08 22.84 -10.35
N HIS A 362 11.90 22.66 -10.95
CA HIS A 362 11.36 23.53 -11.99
C HIS A 362 10.09 24.19 -11.45
N PRO A 363 10.16 25.46 -11.00
CA PRO A 363 8.99 26.17 -10.52
C PRO A 363 8.10 26.57 -11.70
N TYR A 364 6.79 26.52 -11.47
CA TYR A 364 5.76 27.05 -12.37
C TYR A 364 5.04 28.19 -11.68
N ASP A 365 4.79 29.28 -12.40
CA ASP A 365 3.95 30.38 -11.92
C ASP A 365 2.46 30.01 -12.06
N LEU A 366 2.08 28.95 -11.33
CA LEU A 366 0.76 28.35 -11.39
C LEU A 366 0.46 27.66 -10.05
N SER A 367 -0.59 28.08 -9.36
CA SER A 367 -1.03 27.40 -8.14
C SER A 367 -1.62 26.01 -8.46
N LEU A 368 -1.62 25.10 -7.48
CA LEU A 368 -2.22 23.77 -7.64
C LEU A 368 -3.72 23.85 -8.01
N ASP A 369 -4.42 24.86 -7.51
CA ASP A 369 -5.84 25.07 -7.75
C ASP A 369 -6.10 25.58 -9.17
N GLU A 370 -5.30 26.53 -9.66
CA GLU A 370 -5.35 26.99 -11.04
C GLU A 370 -5.01 25.85 -12.00
N PHE A 371 -3.97 25.06 -11.70
CA PHE A 371 -3.58 23.94 -12.55
C PHE A 371 -4.69 22.88 -12.61
N ALA A 372 -5.26 22.49 -11.46
CA ALA A 372 -6.36 21.54 -11.44
C ALA A 372 -7.59 22.06 -12.22
N ASN A 373 -7.90 23.35 -12.13
CA ASN A 373 -8.99 23.97 -12.90
C ASN A 373 -8.73 23.94 -14.42
N ILE A 374 -7.47 24.11 -14.85
CA ILE A 374 -7.07 23.95 -16.26
C ILE A 374 -7.28 22.50 -16.71
N GLU A 375 -6.79 21.53 -15.94
CA GLU A 375 -6.92 20.10 -16.23
C GLU A 375 -8.38 19.66 -16.33
N MET A 376 -9.25 20.16 -15.44
CA MET A 376 -10.66 19.80 -15.44
C MET A 376 -11.41 20.18 -16.73
N LYS A 377 -10.88 21.12 -17.53
CA LYS A 377 -11.45 21.52 -18.83
C LYS A 377 -11.31 20.45 -19.91
N VAL A 378 -10.29 19.59 -19.82
CA VAL A 378 -10.07 18.50 -20.80
C VAL A 378 -10.75 17.17 -20.40
N SER A 379 -11.61 17.21 -19.38
CA SER A 379 -12.38 16.06 -18.89
C SER A 379 -11.52 14.84 -18.57
N PRO A 380 -10.58 14.97 -17.61
CA PRO A 380 -9.70 13.88 -17.20
C PRO A 380 -10.55 12.71 -16.69
N GLN A 381 -10.06 11.50 -16.94
CA GLN A 381 -10.76 10.26 -16.64
C GLN A 381 -10.11 9.55 -15.46
N THR A 382 -10.88 8.71 -14.79
CA THR A 382 -10.37 7.75 -13.82
C THR A 382 -11.21 6.49 -13.86
N ASP A 383 -10.55 5.36 -13.72
CA ASP A 383 -11.18 4.07 -13.47
C ASP A 383 -11.02 3.66 -12.00
N THR A 384 -10.59 4.57 -11.12
CA THR A 384 -10.04 4.17 -9.82
C THR A 384 -11.09 3.50 -8.94
N ASN A 385 -11.08 2.16 -9.04
CA ASN A 385 -11.93 1.21 -8.35
C ASN A 385 -11.37 0.80 -6.99
N LYS A 386 -10.22 1.37 -6.58
CA LYS A 386 -9.58 1.07 -5.30
C LYS A 386 -9.84 2.22 -4.37
N ARG A 387 -10.66 1.93 -3.38
CA ARG A 387 -11.29 2.91 -2.55
C ARG A 387 -11.39 2.37 -1.15
N TYR A 388 -11.25 3.23 -0.16
CA TYR A 388 -11.31 2.82 1.23
C TYR A 388 -12.59 3.34 1.84
N ILE A 389 -13.32 2.42 2.47
CA ILE A 389 -14.48 2.73 3.28
C ILE A 389 -14.27 2.12 4.66
N ARG A 390 -14.77 2.79 5.70
CA ARG A 390 -14.64 2.26 7.07
C ARG A 390 -15.41 0.94 7.16
N SER A 391 -14.84 -0.06 7.82
CA SER A 391 -15.40 -1.43 7.76
C SER A 391 -16.82 -1.55 8.32
N ASP A 392 -17.21 -0.67 9.24
CA ASP A 392 -18.56 -0.60 9.82
C ASP A 392 -19.61 -0.01 8.87
N ALA A 393 -19.17 0.65 7.79
CA ALA A 393 -20.04 1.05 6.70
C ALA A 393 -20.59 -0.14 5.91
N ILE A 394 -19.97 -1.33 6.02
CA ILE A 394 -20.30 -2.48 5.18
C ILE A 394 -20.81 -3.65 6.01
N LYS A 395 -22.01 -4.12 5.65
CA LYS A 395 -22.50 -5.44 6.05
C LYS A 395 -21.94 -6.47 5.09
N LEU A 396 -21.04 -7.32 5.58
CA LEU A 396 -20.52 -8.43 4.78
C LEU A 396 -21.64 -9.43 4.42
N THR A 397 -21.73 -9.78 3.15
CA THR A 397 -22.61 -10.84 2.63
C THR A 397 -21.81 -12.12 2.34
N SER A 398 -20.49 -12.00 2.18
CA SER A 398 -19.54 -13.12 2.14
C SER A 398 -18.16 -12.68 2.68
N LYS A 399 -17.13 -13.52 2.54
CA LYS A 399 -15.74 -13.16 2.89
C LYS A 399 -15.18 -12.02 2.02
N THR A 400 -15.71 -11.83 0.81
CA THR A 400 -15.16 -10.89 -0.19
C THR A 400 -16.21 -9.96 -0.76
N THR A 401 -17.45 -10.00 -0.28
CA THR A 401 -18.54 -9.13 -0.74
C THR A 401 -19.36 -8.60 0.41
N GLY A 402 -19.94 -7.42 0.21
CA GLY A 402 -20.82 -6.79 1.19
C GLY A 402 -21.70 -5.71 0.57
N VAL A 403 -22.58 -5.17 1.40
CA VAL A 403 -23.46 -4.05 1.05
C VAL A 403 -23.25 -2.91 2.03
N VAL A 404 -23.28 -1.67 1.52
CA VAL A 404 -23.24 -0.48 2.36
C VAL A 404 -24.50 -0.44 3.24
N GLN A 405 -24.34 -0.12 4.53
CA GLN A 405 -25.40 -0.05 5.52
C GLN A 405 -25.34 1.28 6.29
N HIS A 406 -26.44 1.64 6.96
CA HIS A 406 -26.53 2.84 7.78
C HIS A 406 -26.39 4.14 6.96
N GLY A 407 -27.13 4.23 5.85
CA GLY A 407 -27.18 5.42 5.01
C GLY A 407 -25.97 5.57 4.08
N SER A 408 -25.37 6.77 4.08
CA SER A 408 -24.43 7.24 3.06
C SER A 408 -23.03 7.40 3.64
N TRP A 409 -22.02 6.84 2.97
CA TRP A 409 -20.64 6.83 3.47
C TRP A 409 -19.63 7.39 2.48
N ASN A 410 -18.78 8.29 2.96
CA ASN A 410 -17.70 8.85 2.17
C ASN A 410 -16.61 7.82 1.92
N VAL A 411 -16.09 7.87 0.71
CA VAL A 411 -15.04 6.99 0.24
C VAL A 411 -13.72 7.76 0.20
N ARG A 412 -12.61 7.07 0.48
CA ARG A 412 -11.26 7.65 0.53
C ARG A 412 -10.27 6.96 -0.40
N ASP A 413 -9.18 7.64 -0.72
CA ASP A 413 -8.05 7.09 -1.46
C ASP A 413 -7.06 6.29 -0.59
N GLY A 414 -7.23 6.31 0.74
CA GLY A 414 -6.43 5.56 1.70
C GLY A 414 -7.22 5.14 2.94
N ALA A 415 -6.69 4.13 3.66
CA ALA A 415 -7.27 3.66 4.91
C ALA A 415 -7.02 4.65 6.04
N GLY A 416 -8.09 5.30 6.50
CA GLY A 416 -8.06 6.19 7.66
C GLY A 416 -8.65 7.56 7.38
N THR A 417 -9.21 8.20 8.41
CA THR A 417 -9.93 9.48 8.28
C THR A 417 -9.06 10.66 7.86
N LYS A 418 -7.72 10.55 7.93
CA LYS A 418 -6.81 11.61 7.43
C LYS A 418 -6.54 11.50 5.92
N ASN A 419 -6.86 10.36 5.31
CA ASN A 419 -6.75 10.22 3.86
C ASN A 419 -7.87 10.99 3.18
N HIS A 420 -7.66 11.35 1.93
CA HIS A 420 -8.49 12.31 1.24
C HIS A 420 -9.83 11.68 0.84
N GLU A 421 -10.93 12.42 1.06
CA GLU A 421 -12.27 12.03 0.63
C GLU A 421 -12.41 12.28 -0.86
N VAL A 422 -12.64 11.23 -1.64
CA VAL A 422 -12.68 11.32 -3.12
C VAL A 422 -13.94 12.03 -3.65
N GLY A 423 -14.74 12.64 -2.78
CA GLY A 423 -16.02 13.29 -3.13
C GLY A 423 -17.13 12.32 -3.53
N GLU A 424 -16.88 11.01 -3.42
CA GLU A 424 -17.84 9.95 -3.67
C GLU A 424 -18.47 9.47 -2.36
N THR A 425 -19.79 9.29 -2.40
CA THR A 425 -20.55 8.74 -1.28
C THR A 425 -21.27 7.48 -1.76
N LEU A 426 -21.04 6.35 -1.10
CA LEU A 426 -21.81 5.14 -1.37
C LEU A 426 -23.09 5.16 -0.54
N LYS A 427 -24.23 4.99 -1.23
CA LYS A 427 -25.54 4.91 -0.60
C LYS A 427 -25.78 3.50 -0.05
N GLU A 428 -26.62 3.42 0.95
CA GLU A 428 -27.10 2.16 1.52
C GLU A 428 -27.60 1.21 0.42
N GLY A 429 -27.26 -0.08 0.56
CA GLY A 429 -27.55 -1.12 -0.43
C GLY A 429 -26.53 -1.23 -1.57
N THR A 430 -25.60 -0.28 -1.72
CA THR A 430 -24.53 -0.39 -2.74
C THR A 430 -23.71 -1.65 -2.52
N LYS A 431 -23.65 -2.52 -3.53
CA LYS A 431 -22.84 -3.74 -3.52
C LYS A 431 -21.38 -3.39 -3.75
N VAL A 432 -20.51 -3.92 -2.88
CA VAL A 432 -19.07 -3.73 -2.96
C VAL A 432 -18.36 -5.08 -2.87
N THR A 433 -17.21 -5.19 -3.54
CA THR A 433 -16.26 -6.30 -3.34
C THR A 433 -15.19 -5.83 -2.37
N ILE A 434 -14.94 -6.59 -1.31
CA ILE A 434 -13.87 -6.33 -0.35
C ILE A 434 -12.57 -6.91 -0.91
N LEU A 435 -11.65 -6.02 -1.26
CA LEU A 435 -10.32 -6.38 -1.78
C LEU A 435 -9.33 -6.67 -0.65
N SER A 436 -9.33 -5.84 0.39
CA SER A 436 -8.45 -6.02 1.55
C SER A 436 -9.00 -5.32 2.79
N THR A 437 -8.48 -5.67 3.96
CA THR A 437 -8.71 -4.93 5.21
C THR A 437 -7.41 -4.29 5.65
N VAL A 438 -7.41 -2.98 5.81
CA VAL A 438 -6.25 -2.20 6.21
C VAL A 438 -6.58 -1.43 7.49
N LYS A 439 -5.65 -1.40 8.44
CA LYS A 439 -5.82 -0.60 9.65
C LYS A 439 -5.47 0.85 9.32
N GLY A 440 -6.44 1.75 9.47
CA GLY A 440 -6.24 3.17 9.26
C GLY A 440 -5.37 3.81 10.35
N ASP A 441 -4.95 5.05 10.12
CA ASP A 441 -4.07 5.81 11.01
C ASP A 441 -4.71 6.13 12.38
N GLU A 442 -6.04 6.13 12.44
CA GLU A 442 -6.86 6.20 13.64
C GLU A 442 -7.03 4.85 14.36
N GLY A 443 -6.51 3.76 13.77
CA GLY A 443 -6.54 2.41 14.33
C GLY A 443 -7.80 1.61 14.05
N TYR A 444 -8.74 2.14 13.25
CA TYR A 444 -9.95 1.43 12.81
C TYR A 444 -9.67 0.55 11.58
N PRO A 445 -10.41 -0.56 11.37
CA PRO A 445 -10.34 -1.33 10.15
C PRO A 445 -11.08 -0.61 9.02
N TRP A 446 -10.44 -0.50 7.88
CA TRP A 446 -10.99 -0.01 6.62
C TRP A 446 -10.99 -1.14 5.61
N TYR A 447 -12.06 -1.23 4.84
CA TYR A 447 -12.08 -2.08 3.66
C TYR A 447 -11.58 -1.30 2.47
N GLN A 448 -10.55 -1.82 1.83
CA GLN A 448 -10.31 -1.49 0.44
C GLN A 448 -11.40 -2.21 -0.36
N ILE A 449 -12.24 -1.44 -1.02
CA ILE A 449 -13.38 -1.91 -1.79
C ILE A 449 -13.15 -1.70 -3.27
N SER A 450 -13.76 -2.57 -4.07
CA SER A 450 -14.04 -2.37 -5.49
C SER A 450 -15.54 -2.26 -5.69
N TYR A 451 -15.93 -1.21 -6.39
CA TYR A 451 -17.30 -0.98 -6.83
C TYR A 451 -17.24 -0.24 -8.16
N ASN A 452 -18.10 -0.67 -9.10
CA ASN A 452 -18.32 -0.04 -10.40
C ASN A 452 -17.05 0.29 -11.23
N LYS A 453 -16.53 -0.70 -11.99
CA LYS A 453 -15.32 -0.58 -12.84
C LYS A 453 -15.44 0.27 -14.12
N ALA A 454 -16.42 1.15 -14.20
CA ALA A 454 -16.60 2.01 -15.35
C ALA A 454 -15.66 3.23 -15.26
N TRP A 455 -15.02 3.55 -16.38
CA TRP A 455 -14.35 4.84 -16.52
C TRP A 455 -15.35 5.97 -16.33
N LYS A 456 -14.94 6.96 -15.57
CA LYS A 456 -15.73 8.15 -15.29
C LYS A 456 -14.84 9.37 -15.32
N LYS A 457 -15.48 10.54 -15.47
CA LYS A 457 -14.80 11.82 -15.29
C LYS A 457 -14.27 11.91 -13.86
N ALA A 458 -12.99 12.25 -13.72
CA ALA A 458 -12.35 12.51 -12.44
C ALA A 458 -12.93 13.78 -11.81
N THR A 459 -12.99 13.80 -10.49
CA THR A 459 -13.33 15.00 -9.71
C THR A 459 -12.12 15.93 -9.61
N ASN A 460 -12.36 17.22 -9.33
CA ASN A 460 -11.30 18.20 -9.16
C ASN A 460 -10.30 17.81 -8.06
N ASN A 461 -10.78 17.21 -6.97
CA ASN A 461 -9.89 16.81 -5.88
C ASN A 461 -9.03 15.59 -6.22
N GLU A 462 -9.57 14.62 -6.97
CA GLU A 462 -8.76 13.52 -7.49
C GLU A 462 -7.66 14.04 -8.41
N VAL A 463 -7.98 14.99 -9.30
CA VAL A 463 -6.98 15.66 -10.14
C VAL A 463 -5.91 16.35 -9.30
N LYS A 464 -6.29 17.16 -8.29
CA LYS A 464 -5.34 17.81 -7.36
C LYS A 464 -4.42 16.82 -6.66
N TYR A 465 -4.91 15.65 -6.29
CA TYR A 465 -4.10 14.62 -5.64
C TYR A 465 -2.96 14.14 -6.54
N TYR A 466 -3.25 13.81 -7.81
CA TYR A 466 -2.24 13.33 -8.76
C TYR A 466 -1.36 14.45 -9.33
N LEU A 467 -1.86 15.69 -9.36
CA LEU A 467 -1.05 16.86 -9.71
C LEU A 467 -0.02 17.22 -8.64
N ASN A 468 -0.27 16.97 -7.36
CA ASN A 468 0.62 17.45 -6.31
C ASN A 468 1.88 16.55 -6.15
N PRO A 469 3.09 17.00 -6.51
CA PRO A 469 4.29 16.16 -6.44
C PRO A 469 4.68 15.76 -5.01
N ALA A 470 4.27 16.55 -4.01
CA ALA A 470 4.54 16.28 -2.60
C ALA A 470 3.90 14.95 -2.12
N ASN A 471 2.83 14.50 -2.77
CA ASN A 471 2.18 13.23 -2.46
C ASN A 471 3.03 12.01 -2.86
N PHE A 472 4.01 12.19 -3.76
CA PHE A 472 4.71 11.08 -4.42
C PHE A 472 6.22 11.10 -4.23
N ILE A 473 6.83 12.26 -4.01
CA ILE A 473 8.30 12.41 -4.00
C ILE A 473 9.02 11.59 -2.92
N SER A 474 8.33 11.26 -1.83
CA SER A 474 8.88 10.43 -0.74
C SER A 474 8.69 8.93 -0.95
N ASP A 475 7.85 8.53 -1.92
CA ASP A 475 7.59 7.14 -2.24
C ASP A 475 8.57 6.69 -3.33
N PRO A 476 9.38 5.65 -3.08
CA PRO A 476 10.47 5.21 -3.97
C PRO A 476 9.98 4.70 -5.34
N VAL A 477 8.74 4.25 -5.45
CA VAL A 477 8.14 3.79 -6.71
C VAL A 477 7.42 4.95 -7.37
N ARG A 478 6.52 5.62 -6.65
CA ARG A 478 5.71 6.71 -7.22
C ARG A 478 6.55 7.93 -7.57
N SER A 479 7.73 8.10 -6.97
CA SER A 479 8.67 9.16 -7.35
C SER A 479 9.26 8.95 -8.75
N LEU A 480 9.21 7.75 -9.31
CA LEU A 480 9.74 7.46 -10.66
C LEU A 480 8.99 8.23 -11.75
N GLN A 481 7.78 8.74 -11.47
CA GLN A 481 7.08 9.61 -12.40
C GLN A 481 7.84 10.93 -12.69
N PHE A 482 8.76 11.31 -11.81
CA PHE A 482 9.62 12.50 -11.94
C PHE A 482 11.03 12.15 -12.47
N LEU A 483 11.29 10.88 -12.79
CA LEU A 483 12.57 10.45 -13.35
C LEU A 483 12.78 11.12 -14.72
N LYS A 484 13.97 11.67 -14.95
CA LYS A 484 14.35 12.24 -16.24
C LYS A 484 14.52 11.13 -17.28
N LEU A 485 13.59 11.05 -18.21
CA LEU A 485 13.50 10.00 -19.22
C LEU A 485 14.45 10.21 -20.41
N THR A 486 15.22 11.30 -20.42
CA THR A 486 16.28 11.57 -21.41
C THR A 486 17.68 11.14 -20.95
N THR A 487 17.77 10.44 -19.81
CA THR A 487 19.03 9.94 -19.25
C THR A 487 19.06 8.41 -19.28
N THR A 488 20.19 7.82 -19.68
CA THR A 488 20.33 6.35 -19.75
C THR A 488 20.49 5.73 -18.36
N ALA A 489 20.03 4.50 -18.20
CA ALA A 489 20.22 3.70 -16.99
C ALA A 489 21.46 2.78 -17.06
N ASN A 490 22.07 2.65 -18.25
CA ASN A 490 23.19 1.76 -18.56
C ASN A 490 22.90 0.29 -18.22
N LEU A 491 21.75 -0.22 -18.66
CA LEU A 491 21.32 -1.58 -18.36
C LEU A 491 22.21 -2.65 -19.03
N SER A 492 22.30 -3.82 -18.40
CA SER A 492 22.84 -5.04 -19.02
C SER A 492 21.75 -5.74 -19.84
N ALA A 493 21.99 -5.94 -21.15
CA ALA A 493 21.05 -6.66 -22.02
C ALA A 493 20.76 -8.08 -21.53
N ALA A 494 21.79 -8.78 -21.02
CA ALA A 494 21.66 -10.13 -20.49
C ALA A 494 20.74 -10.17 -19.26
N GLU A 495 20.93 -9.23 -18.33
CA GLU A 495 20.08 -9.13 -17.13
C GLU A 495 18.63 -8.79 -17.49
N VAL A 496 18.42 -7.83 -18.41
CA VAL A 496 17.08 -7.46 -18.86
C VAL A 496 16.38 -8.65 -19.52
N ASN A 497 17.06 -9.37 -20.40
CA ASN A 497 16.47 -10.56 -21.05
C ASN A 497 16.13 -11.65 -20.02
N GLN A 498 17.00 -11.88 -19.04
CA GLN A 498 16.80 -12.92 -18.04
C GLN A 498 15.70 -12.57 -17.03
N LYS A 499 15.65 -11.32 -16.55
CA LYS A 499 14.83 -10.91 -15.40
C LYS A 499 13.55 -10.17 -15.79
N ILE A 500 13.53 -9.48 -16.93
CA ILE A 500 12.44 -8.57 -17.33
C ILE A 500 11.68 -9.11 -18.54
N LEU A 501 12.39 -9.40 -19.63
CA LEU A 501 11.77 -9.78 -20.91
C LEU A 501 11.53 -11.29 -21.06
N ALA A 502 12.02 -12.12 -20.13
CA ALA A 502 11.75 -13.55 -20.13
C ALA A 502 10.24 -13.84 -20.13
N GLY A 503 9.77 -14.58 -21.14
CA GLY A 503 8.37 -14.96 -21.29
C GLY A 503 7.42 -13.82 -21.68
N LYS A 504 7.94 -12.67 -22.12
CA LYS A 504 7.14 -11.50 -22.53
C LYS A 504 6.79 -11.52 -24.02
N GLY A 505 6.30 -12.67 -24.50
CA GLY A 505 5.89 -12.86 -25.89
C GLY A 505 6.97 -12.44 -26.89
N ILE A 506 6.57 -11.63 -27.87
CA ILE A 506 7.46 -11.16 -28.95
C ILE A 506 8.61 -10.26 -28.45
N LEU A 507 8.50 -9.71 -27.24
CA LEU A 507 9.54 -8.88 -26.63
C LEU A 507 10.66 -9.71 -25.99
N SER A 508 10.46 -11.03 -25.80
CA SER A 508 11.45 -11.92 -25.21
C SER A 508 12.74 -11.93 -26.05
N GLY A 509 13.89 -11.74 -25.40
CA GLY A 509 15.20 -11.70 -26.06
C GLY A 509 15.57 -10.36 -26.71
N LYS A 510 14.68 -9.36 -26.75
CA LYS A 510 14.89 -8.09 -27.47
C LYS A 510 15.61 -6.99 -26.69
N ALA A 511 16.23 -7.28 -25.53
CA ALA A 511 16.89 -6.26 -24.72
C ALA A 511 17.92 -5.42 -25.52
N SER A 512 18.78 -6.05 -26.32
CA SER A 512 19.78 -5.34 -27.14
C SER A 512 19.15 -4.34 -28.10
N THR A 513 17.98 -4.67 -28.67
CA THR A 513 17.22 -3.76 -29.53
C THR A 513 16.69 -2.56 -28.76
N PHE A 514 16.12 -2.78 -27.56
CA PHE A 514 15.66 -1.69 -26.70
C PHE A 514 16.80 -0.76 -26.29
N LEU A 515 17.96 -1.31 -25.90
CA LEU A 515 19.14 -0.52 -25.55
C LEU A 515 19.68 0.28 -26.75
N THR A 516 19.63 -0.31 -27.95
CA THR A 516 20.01 0.38 -29.20
C THR A 516 19.05 1.52 -29.50
N ALA A 517 17.74 1.25 -29.45
CA ALA A 517 16.70 2.25 -29.67
C ALA A 517 16.79 3.41 -28.67
N ALA A 518 17.01 3.11 -27.39
CA ALA A 518 17.22 4.07 -26.32
C ALA A 518 18.42 4.97 -26.59
N LYS A 519 19.58 4.38 -26.90
CA LYS A 519 20.81 5.12 -27.21
C LYS A 519 20.65 6.03 -28.44
N GLN A 520 20.06 5.51 -29.53
CA GLN A 520 19.89 6.27 -30.78
C GLN A 520 18.93 7.45 -30.63
N ASN A 521 17.94 7.34 -29.74
CA ASN A 521 16.87 8.33 -29.63
C ASN A 521 16.91 9.13 -28.33
N GLY A 522 17.96 8.99 -27.51
CA GLY A 522 18.09 9.73 -26.25
C GLY A 522 16.96 9.43 -25.24
N VAL A 523 16.47 8.18 -25.23
CA VAL A 523 15.38 7.74 -24.36
C VAL A 523 15.94 6.82 -23.28
N ASN A 524 15.44 6.93 -22.05
CA ASN A 524 15.75 6.02 -20.97
C ASN A 524 15.23 4.60 -21.30
N GLU A 525 16.14 3.62 -21.32
CA GLU A 525 15.85 2.25 -21.75
C GLU A 525 14.89 1.51 -20.81
N ILE A 526 14.89 1.83 -19.51
CA ILE A 526 13.94 1.25 -18.55
C ILE A 526 12.52 1.69 -18.92
N TYR A 527 12.32 2.99 -19.15
CA TYR A 527 11.04 3.52 -19.56
C TYR A 527 10.59 2.94 -20.90
N LEU A 528 11.49 2.86 -21.88
CA LEU A 528 11.15 2.31 -23.20
C LEU A 528 10.66 0.85 -23.11
N ILE A 529 11.32 0.01 -22.31
CA ILE A 529 10.91 -1.37 -22.07
C ILE A 529 9.57 -1.43 -21.33
N ALA A 530 9.41 -0.65 -20.26
CA ALA A 530 8.19 -0.64 -19.45
C ALA A 530 6.98 -0.19 -20.28
N HIS A 531 7.16 0.83 -21.13
CA HIS A 531 6.12 1.34 -22.02
C HIS A 531 5.72 0.29 -23.05
N ALA A 532 6.68 -0.36 -23.70
CA ALA A 532 6.37 -1.45 -24.63
C ALA A 532 5.64 -2.61 -23.94
N LEU A 533 6.05 -3.00 -22.72
CA LEU A 533 5.36 -4.04 -21.96
C LEU A 533 3.91 -3.66 -21.64
N LEU A 534 3.63 -2.39 -21.35
CA LEU A 534 2.27 -1.91 -21.09
C LEU A 534 1.41 -1.96 -22.36
N GLU A 535 1.86 -1.30 -23.42
CA GLU A 535 1.09 -1.12 -24.67
C GLU A 535 0.85 -2.45 -25.42
N THR A 536 1.75 -3.41 -25.22
CA THR A 536 1.64 -4.72 -25.86
C THR A 536 1.02 -5.79 -24.97
N GLY A 537 0.61 -5.45 -23.74
CA GLY A 537 0.09 -6.43 -22.78
C GLY A 537 1.11 -7.53 -22.47
N ASN A 538 2.36 -7.18 -22.21
CA ASN A 538 3.50 -8.10 -22.08
C ASN A 538 3.88 -8.84 -23.37
N GLY A 539 3.80 -8.16 -24.52
CA GLY A 539 4.22 -8.68 -25.82
C GLY A 539 3.22 -9.62 -26.50
N THR A 540 1.96 -9.64 -26.05
CA THR A 540 0.92 -10.55 -26.55
C THR A 540 -0.18 -9.86 -27.36
N SER A 541 -0.17 -8.53 -27.47
CA SER A 541 -1.18 -7.82 -28.26
C SER A 541 -1.07 -8.16 -29.74
N GLN A 542 -2.18 -8.09 -30.45
CA GLN A 542 -2.24 -8.38 -31.88
C GLN A 542 -1.33 -7.44 -32.68
N LEU A 543 -1.37 -6.14 -32.40
CA LEU A 543 -0.49 -5.14 -33.02
C LEU A 543 1.01 -5.43 -32.81
N ALA A 544 1.38 -5.93 -31.63
CA ALA A 544 2.76 -6.29 -31.33
C ALA A 544 3.22 -7.55 -32.08
N ASN A 545 2.32 -8.52 -32.26
CA ASN A 545 2.64 -9.82 -32.89
C ASN A 545 2.53 -9.80 -34.42
N GLY A 546 2.15 -8.66 -35.00
CA GLY A 546 2.11 -8.45 -36.44
C GLY A 546 0.69 -8.43 -36.99
N VAL A 547 0.41 -7.45 -37.85
CA VAL A 547 -0.86 -7.30 -38.58
C VAL A 547 -0.55 -7.23 -40.07
N GLN A 548 -1.28 -7.98 -40.89
CA GLN A 548 -1.22 -7.81 -42.34
C GLN A 548 -1.89 -6.50 -42.74
N TYR A 549 -1.14 -5.64 -43.44
CA TYR A 549 -1.63 -4.38 -43.98
C TYR A 549 -0.99 -4.15 -45.35
N ASN A 550 -1.81 -3.98 -46.40
CA ASN A 550 -1.35 -3.81 -47.78
C ASN A 550 -0.29 -4.85 -48.23
N GLY A 551 -0.52 -6.13 -47.89
CA GLY A 551 0.35 -7.25 -48.28
C GLY A 551 1.67 -7.36 -47.50
N LYS A 552 1.89 -6.53 -46.47
CA LYS A 552 3.05 -6.62 -45.57
C LYS A 552 2.60 -6.86 -44.14
N THR A 553 3.30 -7.73 -43.43
CA THR A 553 3.18 -7.83 -41.97
C THR A 553 3.91 -6.66 -41.33
N VAL A 554 3.21 -5.91 -40.48
CA VAL A 554 3.74 -4.75 -39.77
C VAL A 554 3.51 -4.87 -38.28
N TYR A 555 4.40 -4.28 -37.49
CA TYR A 555 4.47 -4.45 -36.05
C TYR A 555 4.38 -3.09 -35.34
N ASN A 556 3.74 -3.04 -34.18
CA ASN A 556 3.64 -1.83 -33.38
C ASN A 556 3.77 -2.15 -31.89
N MET A 557 4.84 -1.65 -31.27
CA MET A 557 5.21 -2.00 -29.88
C MET A 557 4.75 -0.97 -28.84
N TYR A 558 4.17 0.15 -29.28
CA TYR A 558 3.81 1.27 -28.39
C TYR A 558 2.42 1.83 -28.68
N GLY A 559 1.57 1.10 -29.39
CA GLY A 559 0.20 1.52 -29.71
C GLY A 559 0.12 2.79 -30.57
N ILE A 560 1.20 3.20 -31.25
CA ILE A 560 1.25 4.50 -31.94
C ILE A 560 0.28 4.51 -33.12
N GLY A 561 -0.61 5.49 -33.18
CA GLY A 561 -1.65 5.58 -34.22
C GLY A 561 -2.86 4.67 -34.00
N ALA A 562 -2.90 3.86 -32.94
CA ALA A 562 -4.07 3.09 -32.56
C ALA A 562 -5.10 4.00 -31.88
N ASN A 563 -6.18 4.34 -32.59
CA ASN A 563 -7.25 5.20 -32.08
C ASN A 563 -8.57 4.42 -31.84
N ASP A 564 -9.48 4.99 -31.06
CA ASP A 564 -10.62 4.30 -30.44
C ASP A 564 -11.63 3.64 -31.39
N GLY A 565 -11.72 4.10 -32.65
CA GLY A 565 -12.68 3.57 -33.62
C GLY A 565 -12.20 2.28 -34.32
N ASN A 566 -10.89 2.16 -34.55
CA ASN A 566 -10.28 0.99 -35.19
C ASN A 566 -8.79 0.88 -34.83
N PRO A 567 -8.47 0.56 -33.57
CA PRO A 567 -7.12 0.69 -33.05
C PRO A 567 -6.12 -0.23 -33.77
N ILE A 568 -6.56 -1.43 -34.18
CA ILE A 568 -5.70 -2.41 -34.87
C ILE A 568 -5.37 -1.93 -36.28
N GLN A 569 -6.38 -1.54 -37.09
CA GLN A 569 -6.10 -1.14 -38.47
C GLN A 569 -5.35 0.18 -38.54
N ASN A 570 -5.70 1.15 -37.70
CA ASN A 570 -5.02 2.46 -37.70
C ASN A 570 -3.59 2.37 -37.17
N GLY A 571 -3.37 1.56 -36.14
CA GLY A 571 -2.02 1.25 -35.65
C GLY A 571 -1.17 0.50 -36.68
N ALA A 572 -1.76 -0.42 -37.45
CA ALA A 572 -1.09 -1.14 -38.53
C ALA A 572 -0.79 -0.22 -39.73
N ALA A 573 -1.73 0.64 -40.12
CA ALA A 573 -1.52 1.64 -41.16
C ALA A 573 -0.35 2.57 -40.82
N TYR A 574 -0.31 3.08 -39.57
CA TYR A 574 0.80 3.88 -39.09
C TYR A 574 2.13 3.12 -39.18
N ALA A 575 2.17 1.88 -38.67
CA ALA A 575 3.36 1.03 -38.72
C ALA A 575 3.83 0.76 -40.17
N TYR A 576 2.91 0.56 -41.11
CA TYR A 576 3.20 0.42 -42.53
C TYR A 576 3.87 1.66 -43.11
N HIS A 577 3.34 2.85 -42.85
CA HIS A 577 3.92 4.12 -43.33
C HIS A 577 5.29 4.43 -42.72
N GLN A 578 5.55 3.95 -41.50
CA GLN A 578 6.86 4.08 -40.85
C GLN A 578 7.85 2.97 -41.22
N GLY A 579 7.43 1.98 -42.02
CA GLY A 579 8.29 0.85 -42.43
C GLY A 579 8.59 -0.15 -41.32
N TRP A 580 7.71 -0.30 -40.32
CA TRP A 580 7.90 -1.21 -39.19
C TRP A 580 7.53 -2.66 -39.56
N THR A 581 8.30 -3.24 -40.48
CA THR A 581 8.10 -4.61 -41.01
C THR A 581 8.79 -5.69 -40.18
N THR A 582 9.45 -5.33 -39.08
CA THR A 582 9.98 -6.26 -38.08
C THR A 582 9.70 -5.74 -36.67
N PRO A 583 9.68 -6.64 -35.65
CA PRO A 583 9.61 -6.23 -34.26
C PRO A 583 10.69 -5.22 -33.87
N GLU A 584 11.92 -5.40 -34.36
CA GLU A 584 13.05 -4.51 -34.07
C GLU A 584 12.87 -3.11 -34.67
N ALA A 585 12.42 -3.03 -35.92
CA ALA A 585 12.11 -1.77 -36.57
C ALA A 585 11.01 -1.01 -35.81
N ALA A 586 9.99 -1.73 -35.32
CA ALA A 586 8.93 -1.14 -34.49
C ALA A 586 9.44 -0.63 -33.14
N ILE A 587 10.35 -1.36 -32.48
CA ILE A 587 10.99 -0.92 -31.21
C ILE A 587 11.78 0.37 -31.43
N ILE A 588 12.62 0.43 -32.47
CA ILE A 588 13.49 1.57 -32.76
C ILE A 588 12.67 2.78 -33.25
N GLY A 589 11.76 2.56 -34.18
CA GLY A 589 10.92 3.62 -34.74
C GLY A 589 9.95 4.21 -33.72
N GLY A 590 9.39 3.38 -32.83
CA GLY A 590 8.56 3.88 -31.73
C GLY A 590 9.36 4.69 -30.71
N ALA A 591 10.61 4.31 -30.42
CA ALA A 591 11.49 5.13 -29.57
C ALA A 591 11.77 6.51 -30.20
N LYS A 592 11.98 6.57 -31.52
CA LYS A 592 12.09 7.83 -32.27
C LYS A 592 10.85 8.69 -32.13
N PHE A 593 9.66 8.10 -32.32
CA PHE A 593 8.39 8.79 -32.13
C PHE A 593 8.27 9.38 -30.71
N ILE A 594 8.56 8.59 -29.67
CA ILE A 594 8.49 9.03 -28.27
C ILE A 594 9.42 10.21 -28.01
N ASN A 595 10.66 10.17 -28.52
CA ASN A 595 11.58 11.28 -28.34
C ASN A 595 11.10 12.53 -29.09
N SER A 596 10.82 12.42 -30.40
CA SER A 596 10.43 13.57 -31.22
C SER A 596 9.13 14.24 -30.76
N ASN A 597 8.18 13.48 -30.23
CA ASN A 597 6.86 14.00 -29.86
C ASN A 597 6.71 14.30 -28.37
N TYR A 598 7.60 13.88 -27.47
CA TYR A 598 7.43 14.18 -26.04
C TYR A 598 8.73 14.64 -25.40
N LEU A 599 9.75 13.79 -25.38
CA LEU A 599 10.95 14.07 -24.60
C LEU A 599 11.74 15.26 -25.19
N GLY A 600 11.86 15.31 -26.51
CA GLY A 600 12.56 16.36 -27.26
C GLY A 600 11.86 17.72 -27.23
N VAL A 601 10.57 17.76 -26.87
CA VAL A 601 9.79 19.00 -26.70
C VAL A 601 9.64 19.41 -25.23
N GLY A 602 10.42 18.80 -24.32
CA GLY A 602 10.52 19.22 -22.91
C GLY A 602 9.65 18.41 -21.94
N GLN A 603 8.79 17.50 -22.42
CA GLN A 603 8.01 16.58 -21.57
C GLN A 603 8.85 15.37 -21.15
N ASP A 604 9.99 15.64 -20.52
CA ASP A 604 11.06 14.67 -20.24
C ASP A 604 10.85 13.82 -18.96
N THR A 605 9.63 13.80 -18.42
CA THR A 605 9.22 12.94 -17.28
C THR A 605 7.80 12.42 -17.52
N LEU A 606 7.42 11.28 -16.93
CA LEU A 606 6.04 10.78 -17.01
C LEU A 606 5.03 11.83 -16.50
N TYR A 607 5.39 12.56 -15.44
CA TYR A 607 4.59 13.65 -14.91
C TYR A 607 4.33 14.73 -15.96
N LYS A 608 5.37 15.20 -16.68
CA LYS A 608 5.21 16.22 -17.73
C LYS A 608 4.48 15.69 -18.96
N MET A 609 4.67 14.42 -19.31
CA MET A 609 3.91 13.78 -20.38
C MET A 609 2.42 13.71 -20.06
N ARG A 610 2.06 13.41 -18.81
CA ARG A 610 0.66 13.35 -18.39
C ARG A 610 0.03 14.72 -18.23
N TRP A 611 0.70 15.63 -17.52
CA TRP A 611 0.08 16.87 -17.05
C TRP A 611 0.45 18.10 -17.87
N ASN A 612 1.57 18.07 -18.60
CA ASN A 612 2.12 19.19 -19.36
C ASN A 612 2.02 20.55 -18.62
N PRO A 613 2.68 20.68 -17.46
CA PRO A 613 2.66 21.92 -16.69
C PRO A 613 3.20 23.13 -17.46
N ASP A 614 4.09 22.91 -18.44
CA ASP A 614 4.64 23.97 -19.29
C ASP A 614 3.52 24.64 -20.11
N SER A 615 2.68 23.86 -20.81
CA SER A 615 1.53 24.42 -21.54
C SER A 615 0.52 25.08 -20.59
N ALA A 616 0.25 24.48 -19.43
CA ALA A 616 -0.71 25.04 -18.49
C ALA A 616 -0.24 26.39 -17.93
N ALA A 617 1.03 26.51 -17.57
CA ALA A 617 1.61 27.74 -17.03
C ALA A 617 1.81 28.81 -18.10
N THR A 618 2.26 28.46 -19.31
CA THR A 618 2.52 29.44 -20.38
C THR A 618 1.24 29.87 -21.09
N ASN A 619 0.34 28.93 -21.38
CA ASN A 619 -0.80 29.18 -22.26
C ASN A 619 -2.16 29.24 -21.53
N GLY A 620 -2.22 28.83 -20.25
CA GLY A 620 -3.47 28.80 -19.49
C GLY A 620 -4.44 27.68 -19.90
N TYR A 621 -3.99 26.69 -20.68
CA TYR A 621 -4.79 25.52 -21.06
C TYR A 621 -3.95 24.23 -21.13
N ALA A 622 -4.62 23.11 -20.84
CA ALA A 622 -4.04 21.77 -20.95
C ALA A 622 -3.95 21.36 -22.41
N SER A 623 -2.77 20.91 -22.84
CA SER A 623 -2.54 20.45 -24.20
C SER A 623 -1.50 19.35 -24.23
N HIS A 624 -1.48 18.57 -25.32
CA HIS A 624 -0.41 17.62 -25.61
C HIS A 624 -0.13 16.62 -24.47
N GLN A 625 -1.19 16.16 -23.83
CA GLN A 625 -1.13 15.18 -22.76
C GLN A 625 -1.15 13.77 -23.34
N TYR A 626 -0.31 12.90 -22.81
CA TYR A 626 -0.19 11.52 -23.28
C TYR A 626 -1.47 10.71 -23.05
N ALA A 627 -2.17 10.95 -21.95
CA ALA A 627 -3.33 10.16 -21.53
C ALA A 627 -4.38 11.00 -20.81
N THR A 628 -5.63 10.54 -20.84
CA THR A 628 -6.75 11.13 -20.08
C THR A 628 -6.82 10.62 -18.65
N ASP A 629 -6.34 9.41 -18.38
CA ASP A 629 -6.33 8.82 -17.04
C ASP A 629 -5.44 9.60 -16.09
N ILE A 630 -6.00 10.11 -14.99
CA ILE A 630 -5.25 10.80 -13.93
C ILE A 630 -4.20 9.90 -13.26
N GLY A 631 -4.38 8.59 -13.32
CA GLY A 631 -3.46 7.58 -12.78
C GLY A 631 -2.38 7.12 -13.75
N TRP A 632 -2.30 7.64 -14.97
CA TRP A 632 -1.40 7.09 -16.00
C TRP A 632 0.08 7.13 -15.60
N ALA A 633 0.53 8.21 -14.95
CA ALA A 633 1.92 8.37 -14.53
C ALA A 633 2.26 7.64 -13.22
N TYR A 634 1.25 7.13 -12.50
CA TYR A 634 1.33 6.66 -11.10
C TYR A 634 1.89 5.24 -10.95
#